data_AF-A0A6P2LV74-F1
#
_entry.id   AF-A0A6P2LV74-F1
#
_cell.length_a   1.000
_cell.length_b   1.000
_cell.length_c   1.000
_cell.angle_alpha   90.00
_cell.angle_beta   90.00
_cell.angle_gamma   90.00
#
_symmetry.space_group_name_H-M   'P 1'
#
loop_
_entity.id
_entity.type
_entity.pdbx_description
1 polymer ?
#
loop_
_entity_poly.entity_id
_entity_poly.type
_entity_poly.pdbx_seq_one_letter_code
_entity_poly.pdbx_strand_id
1 'polypeptide(L)'
;MNFDSILRRLGLVRHKDLTAQLNFSRSVGKRLDEHREVVETLSQSSFFDEHWWHAGHLATQDDYLMRLYFMVHGKWPVDDPASGHRGFQRNGEYVRPRPPVLGQCRLPEFKVAKAGESR
;
A
#
# COMPACT_ATOMS: atom_id res chain seq x y z
N MET A 1 -12.84 -33.77 11.20
CA MET A 1 -12.52 -32.99 9.98
C MET A 1 -12.47 -31.53 10.40
N ASN A 2 -11.34 -30.83 10.22
CA ASN A 2 -11.18 -29.45 10.71
C ASN A 2 -11.92 -28.48 9.77
N PHE A 3 -12.70 -27.54 10.32
CA PHE A 3 -13.41 -26.53 9.53
C PHE A 3 -12.45 -25.71 8.64
N ASP A 4 -11.23 -25.46 9.12
CA ASP A 4 -10.22 -24.72 8.36
C ASP A 4 -9.71 -25.50 7.14
N SER A 5 -9.65 -26.82 7.21
CA SER A 5 -9.23 -27.62 6.06
C SER A 5 -10.32 -27.70 5.00
N ILE A 6 -11.59 -27.61 5.38
CA ILE A 6 -12.72 -27.50 4.44
C ILE A 6 -12.69 -26.13 3.76
N LEU A 7 -12.56 -25.04 4.53
CA LEU A 7 -12.46 -23.69 3.97
C LEU A 7 -11.30 -23.56 2.98
N ARG A 8 -10.11 -24.05 3.33
CA ARG A 8 -8.94 -24.00 2.44
C ARG A 8 -9.15 -24.77 1.14
N ARG A 9 -9.83 -25.92 1.19
CA ARG A 9 -10.18 -26.70 -0.02
C ARG A 9 -11.15 -25.95 -0.93
N LEU A 10 -11.96 -25.05 -0.39
CA LEU A 10 -12.84 -24.15 -1.13
C LEU A 10 -12.14 -22.85 -1.56
N GLY A 11 -10.84 -22.71 -1.34
CA GLY A 11 -10.08 -21.49 -1.64
C GLY A 11 -10.33 -20.33 -0.67
N LEU A 12 -10.96 -20.60 0.49
CA LEU A 12 -11.25 -19.60 1.50
C LEU A 12 -10.18 -19.59 2.59
N VAL A 13 -9.82 -18.39 3.04
CA VAL A 13 -8.87 -18.18 4.14
C VAL A 13 -9.50 -17.23 5.15
N ARG A 14 -9.23 -17.48 6.45
CA ARG A 14 -9.69 -16.57 7.50
C ARG A 14 -8.91 -15.26 7.40
N HIS A 15 -9.61 -14.13 7.49
CA HIS A 15 -8.99 -12.81 7.41
C HIS A 15 -7.89 -12.59 8.47
N LYS A 16 -8.04 -13.15 9.68
CA LYS A 16 -7.02 -13.11 10.73
C LYS A 16 -5.72 -13.81 10.30
N ASP A 17 -5.83 -14.98 9.68
CA ASP A 17 -4.66 -15.75 9.23
C ASP A 17 -3.98 -15.06 8.05
N LEU A 18 -4.77 -14.50 7.13
CA LEU A 18 -4.28 -13.67 6.04
C LEU A 18 -3.51 -12.46 6.58
N THR A 19 -4.10 -11.74 7.53
CA THR A 19 -3.49 -10.56 8.16
C THR A 19 -2.16 -10.91 8.83
N ALA A 20 -2.11 -12.02 9.58
CA ALA A 20 -0.88 -12.47 10.22
C ALA A 20 0.21 -12.87 9.21
N GLN A 21 -0.18 -13.55 8.12
CA GLN A 21 0.76 -13.93 7.05
C GLN A 21 1.27 -12.72 6.26
N LEU A 22 0.40 -11.75 5.98
CA LEU A 22 0.77 -10.54 5.26
C LEU A 22 1.59 -9.60 6.13
N ASN A 23 1.31 -9.47 7.43
CA ASN A 23 2.14 -8.75 8.40
C ASN A 23 3.31 -9.61 8.91
N PHE A 24 4.06 -10.25 8.02
CA PHE A 24 5.22 -11.05 8.38
C PHE A 24 6.40 -10.16 8.78
N SER A 25 6.93 -10.37 10.00
CA SER A 25 8.00 -9.59 10.66
C SER A 25 7.68 -8.13 10.97
N ARG A 26 7.07 -7.39 10.04
CA ARG A 26 6.63 -6.00 10.19
C ARG A 26 5.25 -5.83 9.56
N SER A 27 4.51 -4.80 9.98
CA SER A 27 3.24 -4.48 9.33
C SER A 27 3.45 -4.09 7.88
N VAL A 28 2.46 -4.38 7.02
CA VAL A 28 2.47 -3.94 5.62
C VAL A 28 2.61 -2.41 5.55
N GLY A 29 1.92 -1.67 6.43
CA GLY A 29 2.06 -0.21 6.52
C GLY A 29 3.51 0.24 6.73
N LYS A 30 4.24 -0.39 7.66
CA LYS A 30 5.64 -0.03 7.88
C LYS A 30 6.53 -0.30 6.66
N ARG A 31 6.33 -1.44 5.98
CA ARG A 31 7.09 -1.75 4.76
C ARG A 31 6.78 -0.79 3.61
N LEU A 32 5.53 -0.35 3.50
CA LEU A 32 5.12 0.66 2.53
C LEU A 32 5.74 2.03 2.84
N ASP A 33 5.78 2.43 4.11
CA ASP A 33 6.46 3.65 4.57
C ASP A 33 7.97 3.61 4.26
N GLU A 34 8.66 2.52 4.61
CA GLU A 34 10.09 2.33 4.33
C GLU A 34 10.39 2.35 2.82
N HIS A 35 9.55 1.70 2.00
CA HIS A 35 9.68 1.76 0.54
C HIS A 35 9.59 3.19 0.02
N ARG A 36 8.61 3.97 0.51
CA ARG A 36 8.42 5.36 0.09
C ARG A 36 9.55 6.26 0.57
N GLU A 37 10.09 6.04 1.76
CA GLU A 37 11.27 6.74 2.28
C GLU A 37 12.50 6.50 1.39
N VAL A 38 12.74 5.26 0.95
CA VAL A 38 13.82 4.94 -0.01
C VAL A 38 13.60 5.68 -1.33
N VAL A 39 12.38 5.66 -1.87
CA VAL A 39 12.06 6.36 -3.12
C VAL A 39 12.24 7.88 -3.00
N GLU A 40 11.82 8.49 -1.89
CA GLU A 40 12.04 9.92 -1.61
C GLU A 40 13.53 10.24 -1.58
N THR A 41 14.33 9.41 -0.93
CA THR A 41 15.79 9.56 -0.87
C THR A 41 16.42 9.48 -2.26
N LEU A 42 16.03 8.50 -3.07
CA LEU A 42 16.50 8.38 -4.45
C LEU A 42 16.08 9.58 -5.32
N SER A 43 14.88 10.11 -5.09
CA SER A 43 14.34 11.27 -5.82
C SER A 43 15.10 12.58 -5.53
N GLN A 44 15.83 12.64 -4.41
CA GLN A 44 16.67 13.78 -4.05
C GLN A 44 18.09 13.68 -4.67
N SER A 45 18.40 12.59 -5.36
CA SER A 45 19.67 12.33 -6.04
C SER A 45 19.52 12.35 -7.57
N SER A 46 20.63 12.28 -8.32
CA SER A 46 20.63 12.08 -9.78
C SER A 46 20.25 10.66 -10.22
N PHE A 47 19.90 9.75 -9.29
CA PHE A 47 19.66 8.35 -9.60
C PHE A 47 18.61 8.15 -10.70
N PHE A 48 17.50 8.89 -10.66
CA PHE A 48 16.46 8.76 -11.69
C PHE A 48 16.80 9.45 -13.01
N ASP A 49 17.77 10.36 -13.03
CA ASP A 49 18.27 10.94 -14.29
C ASP A 49 19.11 9.90 -15.05
N GLU A 50 19.95 9.15 -14.32
CA GLU A 50 20.83 8.11 -14.87
C GLU A 50 20.11 6.77 -15.09
N HIS A 51 19.08 6.50 -14.30
CA HIS A 51 18.41 5.20 -14.23
C HIS A 51 16.87 5.30 -14.23
N TRP A 52 16.32 6.15 -15.10
CA TRP A 52 14.89 6.49 -15.20
C TRP A 52 13.92 5.30 -15.18
N TRP A 53 14.30 4.15 -15.75
CA TRP A 53 13.46 2.95 -15.80
C TRP A 53 13.18 2.33 -14.42
N HIS A 54 14.06 2.55 -13.43
CA HIS A 54 13.84 2.09 -12.05
C HIS A 54 12.60 2.71 -11.41
N ALA A 55 12.20 3.93 -11.80
CA ALA A 55 10.98 4.54 -11.30
C ALA A 55 9.75 3.67 -11.60
N GLY A 56 9.72 3.01 -12.78
CA GLY A 56 8.66 2.07 -13.15
C GLY A 56 8.62 0.82 -12.27
N HIS A 57 9.78 0.26 -11.93
CA HIS A 57 9.86 -0.90 -11.02
C HIS A 57 9.45 -0.53 -9.59
N LEU A 58 9.93 0.61 -9.08
CA LEU A 58 9.57 1.09 -7.75
C LEU A 58 8.09 1.45 -7.65
N ALA A 59 7.50 1.97 -8.74
CA ALA A 59 6.05 2.24 -8.80
C ALA A 59 5.24 0.95 -8.76
N THR A 60 5.70 -0.10 -9.45
CA THR A 60 5.07 -1.42 -9.44
C THR A 60 5.15 -2.06 -8.05
N GLN A 61 6.27 -1.89 -7.35
CA GLN A 61 6.44 -2.35 -5.97
C GLN A 61 5.52 -1.58 -5.00
N ASP A 62 5.41 -0.26 -5.14
CA ASP A 62 4.48 0.55 -4.32
C ASP A 62 3.03 0.11 -4.56
N ASP A 63 2.62 -0.11 -5.81
CA ASP A 63 1.29 -0.62 -6.15
C ASP A 63 1.03 -1.98 -5.49
N TYR A 64 1.99 -2.91 -5.54
CA TYR A 64 1.86 -4.20 -4.86
C TYR A 64 1.68 -4.04 -3.34
N LEU A 65 2.50 -3.18 -2.70
CA LEU A 65 2.40 -2.91 -1.27
C LEU A 65 1.08 -2.21 -0.89
N MET A 66 0.57 -1.31 -1.73
CA MET A 66 -0.76 -0.71 -1.58
C MET A 66 -1.87 -1.77 -1.61
N ARG A 67 -1.79 -2.75 -2.52
CA ARG A 67 -2.74 -3.87 -2.59
C ARG A 67 -2.68 -4.71 -1.32
N LEU A 68 -1.47 -5.04 -0.84
CA LEU A 68 -1.29 -5.76 0.43
C LEU A 68 -1.91 -4.97 1.60
N TYR A 69 -1.69 -3.66 1.63
CA TYR A 69 -2.22 -2.78 2.67
C TYR A 69 -3.75 -2.82 2.68
N PHE A 70 -4.37 -2.71 1.50
CA PHE A 70 -5.82 -2.80 1.35
C PHE A 70 -6.36 -4.15 1.81
N MET A 71 -5.70 -5.28 1.50
CA MET A 71 -6.13 -6.60 1.97
C MET A 71 -6.07 -6.75 3.49
N VAL A 72 -5.07 -6.16 4.14
CA VAL A 72 -4.91 -6.22 5.60
C VAL A 72 -5.89 -5.28 6.32
N HIS A 73 -6.02 -4.05 5.86
CA HIS A 73 -6.73 -2.99 6.60
C HIS A 73 -8.11 -2.63 6.02
N GLY A 74 -8.47 -3.15 4.85
CA GLY A 74 -9.73 -2.87 4.15
C GLY A 74 -9.86 -1.42 3.64
N LYS A 75 -8.76 -0.65 3.66
CA LYS A 75 -8.71 0.77 3.27
C LYS A 75 -7.41 1.05 2.53
N TRP A 76 -7.42 2.03 1.63
CA TRP A 76 -6.22 2.45 0.93
C TRP A 76 -5.37 3.40 1.79
N PRO A 77 -4.03 3.36 1.68
CA PRO A 77 -3.14 4.28 2.38
C PRO A 77 -3.06 5.61 1.63
N VAL A 78 -4.21 6.29 1.51
CA VAL A 78 -4.33 7.61 0.92
C VAL A 78 -4.15 8.66 2.00
N ASP A 79 -3.55 9.80 1.64
CA ASP A 79 -3.62 10.97 2.51
C ASP A 79 -5.09 11.32 2.76
N ASP A 80 -5.45 11.55 4.02
CA ASP A 80 -6.69 12.24 4.36
C ASP A 80 -6.34 13.75 4.36
N PRO A 81 -6.58 14.49 3.25
CA PRO A 81 -6.28 15.92 3.23
C PRO A 81 -7.06 16.71 4.28
N ALA A 82 -8.13 16.15 4.86
CA ALA A 82 -8.92 16.78 5.92
C ALA A 82 -8.33 16.56 7.33
N SER A 83 -7.37 15.66 7.52
CA SER A 83 -6.85 15.32 8.85
C SER A 83 -5.74 16.26 9.35
N GLY A 84 -5.19 17.13 8.49
CA GLY A 84 -4.05 18.00 8.82
C GLY A 84 -2.73 17.26 9.08
N HIS A 85 -2.75 15.92 9.11
CA HIS A 85 -1.62 15.05 9.41
C HIS A 85 -1.34 14.14 8.22
N ARG A 86 -0.48 14.62 7.29
CA ARG A 86 -0.07 13.83 6.12
C ARG A 86 0.50 12.48 6.55
N GLY A 87 0.05 11.42 5.90
CA GLY A 87 0.47 10.05 6.14
C GLY A 87 -0.13 9.34 7.36
N PHE A 88 -0.86 10.02 8.26
CA PHE A 88 -1.56 9.33 9.35
C PHE A 88 -2.85 8.69 8.85
N GLN A 89 -2.95 7.38 9.04
CA GLN A 89 -4.06 6.56 8.57
C GLN A 89 -5.11 6.40 9.67
N ARG A 90 -6.39 6.24 9.28
CA ARG A 90 -7.51 6.08 10.24
C ARG A 90 -7.44 4.82 11.11
N ASN A 91 -6.50 3.91 10.83
CA ASN A 91 -6.24 2.70 11.60
C ASN A 91 -5.08 2.87 12.60
N GLY A 92 -4.54 4.08 12.75
CA GLY A 92 -3.44 4.38 13.68
C GLY A 92 -2.04 4.11 13.11
N GLU A 93 -1.92 3.62 11.87
CA GLU A 93 -0.62 3.49 11.21
C GLU A 93 -0.17 4.82 10.57
N TYR A 94 1.14 4.97 10.42
CA TYR A 94 1.74 6.03 9.63
C TYR A 94 2.32 5.45 8.35
N VAL A 95 1.91 6.00 7.21
CA VAL A 95 2.42 5.68 5.89
C VAL A 95 2.60 6.97 5.12
N ARG A 96 3.84 7.32 4.75
CA ARG A 96 4.13 8.50 3.92
C ARG A 96 3.27 8.57 2.65
N PRO A 97 2.98 9.79 2.15
CA PRO A 97 2.35 9.97 0.83
C PRO A 97 3.13 9.26 -0.27
N ARG A 98 2.44 8.86 -1.34
CA ARG A 98 3.11 8.28 -2.50
C ARG A 98 4.02 9.35 -3.16
N PRO A 99 5.32 9.06 -3.36
CA PRO A 99 6.23 10.02 -4.00
C PRO A 99 5.80 10.35 -5.44
N PRO A 100 5.82 11.63 -5.87
CA PRO A 100 5.35 12.04 -7.20
C PRO A 100 6.03 11.33 -8.36
N VAL A 101 7.32 10.96 -8.22
CA VAL A 101 8.10 10.25 -9.23
C VAL A 101 7.48 8.89 -9.62
N LEU A 102 6.69 8.28 -8.73
CA LEU A 102 6.01 7.00 -8.99
C LEU A 102 4.71 7.15 -9.78
N GLY A 103 4.27 8.38 -10.05
CA GLY A 103 2.99 8.68 -10.68
C GLY A 103 1.78 8.16 -9.90
N GLN A 104 0.64 8.08 -10.57
CA GLN A 104 -0.59 7.53 -10.00
C GLN A 104 -0.49 6.00 -9.86
N CYS A 105 -1.11 5.46 -8.79
CA CYS A 105 -1.25 4.02 -8.60
C CYS A 105 -2.10 3.41 -9.73
N ARG A 106 -1.64 2.29 -10.30
CA ARG A 106 -2.23 1.66 -11.50
C ARG A 106 -3.06 0.42 -11.20
N LEU A 107 -3.32 0.12 -9.93
CA LEU A 107 -4.17 -0.99 -9.55
C LEU A 107 -5.61 -0.76 -10.05
N PRO A 108 -6.24 -1.72 -10.74
CA PRO A 108 -7.60 -1.54 -11.26
C PRO A 108 -8.65 -1.40 -10.15
N GLU A 109 -8.41 -2.00 -8.98
CA GLU A 109 -9.27 -1.86 -7.79
C GLU A 109 -9.05 -0.55 -7.03
N PHE A 110 -7.95 0.17 -7.30
CA PHE A 110 -7.69 1.48 -6.69
C PHE A 110 -8.50 2.55 -7.40
N LYS A 111 -9.74 2.70 -6.95
CA LYS A 111 -10.58 3.82 -7.34
C LYS A 111 -10.30 4.95 -6.37
N VAL A 112 -9.45 5.90 -6.77
CA VAL A 112 -9.44 7.21 -6.10
C VAL A 112 -10.86 7.72 -6.24
N ALA A 113 -11.60 7.81 -5.13
CA ALA A 113 -12.88 8.48 -5.13
C ALA A 113 -12.63 9.85 -5.76
N LYS A 114 -13.21 10.10 -6.94
CA LYS A 114 -13.22 11.45 -7.48
C LYS A 114 -13.84 12.30 -6.37
N ALA A 115 -13.07 13.23 -5.81
CA ALA A 115 -13.59 14.18 -4.85
C ALA A 115 -14.78 14.88 -5.51
N GLY A 116 -16.01 14.50 -5.15
CA GLY A 116 -17.23 15.04 -5.75
C GLY A 116 -18.45 14.12 -5.85
N GLU A 117 -18.36 12.80 -5.65
CA GLU A 117 -19.56 11.94 -5.62
C GLU A 117 -19.90 11.51 -4.19
N SER A 118 -20.50 12.44 -3.46
CA SER A 118 -21.38 12.10 -2.33
C SER A 118 -22.58 11.32 -2.87
N ARG A 119 -22.82 10.13 -2.31
CA ARG A 119 -24.15 9.53 -2.28
C ARG A 119 -24.75 9.76 -0.90
#